data_AF-A0A433DNK6-F1
#
_entry.id   AF-A0A433DNK6-F1
#
_cell.length_a   1.000
_cell.length_b   1.000
_cell.length_c   1.000
_cell.angle_alpha   90.00
_cell.angle_beta   90.00
_cell.angle_gamma   90.00
#
_symmetry.space_group_name_H-M   'P 1'
#
loop_
_entity.id
_entity.type
_entity.pdbx_description
1 polymer ?
#
loop_
_entity_poly.entity_id
_entity_poly.type
_entity_poly.pdbx_seq_one_letter_code
_entity_poly.pdbx_strand_id
1 'polypeptide(L)'
;MADDLSHETSIRVTVRVRPFNSTELELFQNGFSAPRPAYASQVTANQAIRKIVHVLDDNVVVFDPPPSNDDGNVAMNRYRRALMDNTNVPVQAYRRYKDVKYAFDRVFNEDATQMDVYERTTRDLIAGILNGYNATVFAYGATGCGKTHTIR
;
A
#
# COMPACT_ATOMS: atom_id res chain seq x y z
N MET A 1 -3.75 -20.96 -36.28
CA MET A 1 -4.23 -21.55 -35.02
C MET A 1 -4.79 -20.41 -34.21
N ALA A 2 -6.12 -20.43 -34.05
CA ALA A 2 -7.00 -19.60 -33.23
C ALA A 2 -6.60 -18.15 -32.92
N ASP A 3 -7.30 -17.23 -33.59
CA ASP A 3 -7.60 -15.90 -33.07
C ASP A 3 -8.24 -16.03 -31.67
N ASP A 4 -7.56 -15.51 -30.65
CA ASP A 4 -8.19 -15.14 -29.37
C ASP A 4 -8.15 -13.61 -29.26
N LEU A 5 -8.83 -12.95 -30.20
CA LEU A 5 -9.26 -11.57 -30.06
C LEU A 5 -10.58 -11.55 -29.29
N SER A 6 -10.55 -11.97 -28.02
CA SER A 6 -11.60 -11.58 -27.07
C SER A 6 -11.41 -10.09 -26.75
N HIS A 7 -11.89 -9.24 -27.64
CA HIS A 7 -12.15 -7.83 -27.36
C HIS A 7 -13.21 -7.74 -26.25
N GLU A 8 -12.79 -7.83 -25.00
CA GLU A 8 -13.59 -7.30 -23.89
C GLU A 8 -12.95 -6.00 -23.44
N THR A 9 -13.74 -4.94 -23.56
CA THR A 9 -13.51 -3.64 -22.93
C THR A 9 -13.38 -3.84 -21.42
N SER A 10 -12.19 -4.20 -20.96
CA SER A 10 -11.91 -4.47 -19.56
C SER A 10 -11.15 -3.30 -18.96
N ILE A 11 -11.79 -2.61 -18.02
CA ILE A 11 -11.12 -1.64 -17.17
C ILE A 11 -10.15 -2.43 -16.30
N ARG A 12 -8.84 -2.26 -16.54
CA ARG A 12 -7.79 -2.83 -15.68
C ARG A 12 -7.46 -1.87 -14.54
N VAL A 13 -7.56 -2.35 -13.32
CA VAL A 13 -7.19 -1.65 -12.09
C VAL A 13 -5.90 -2.25 -11.56
N THR A 14 -4.83 -1.46 -11.64
CA THR A 14 -3.51 -1.87 -11.13
C THR A 14 -3.06 -0.96 -9.98
N VAL A 15 -2.46 -1.54 -8.95
CA VAL A 15 -1.98 -0.83 -7.77
C VAL A 15 -0.47 -0.87 -7.73
N ARG A 16 0.17 0.24 -7.35
CA ARG A 16 1.61 0.31 -7.11
C ARG A 16 1.89 0.77 -5.69
N VAL A 17 2.63 -0.03 -4.94
CA VAL A 17 3.14 0.34 -3.63
C VAL A 17 4.52 0.96 -3.82
N ARG A 18 4.71 2.21 -3.36
CA ARG A 18 6.02 2.87 -3.40
C ARG A 18 6.84 2.52 -2.16
N PRO A 19 8.18 2.46 -2.26
CA PRO A 19 9.03 2.37 -1.08
C PRO A 19 8.85 3.60 -0.19
N PHE A 20 9.20 3.44 1.09
CA PHE A 20 9.35 4.57 2.00
C PHE A 20 10.46 5.51 1.51
N ASN A 21 10.23 6.82 1.66
CA ASN A 21 11.31 7.79 1.46
C ASN A 21 12.29 7.74 2.66
N SER A 22 13.46 8.38 2.54
CA SER A 22 14.50 8.32 3.59
C SER A 22 13.98 8.79 4.96
N THR A 23 13.17 9.84 5.00
CA THR A 23 12.59 10.37 6.23
C THR A 23 11.57 9.41 6.86
N GLU A 24 10.72 8.79 6.05
CA GLU A 24 9.78 7.76 6.47
C GLU A 24 10.52 6.52 6.96
N LEU A 25 11.61 6.12 6.28
CA LEU A 25 12.44 5.00 6.68
C LEU A 25 13.12 5.28 8.03
N GLU A 26 13.64 6.48 8.25
CA GLU A 26 14.20 6.89 9.54
C GLU A 26 13.15 6.89 10.65
N LEU A 27 11.93 7.38 10.39
CA LEU A 27 10.83 7.34 11.36
C LEU A 27 10.33 5.92 11.64
N PHE A 28 10.43 5.03 10.65
CA PHE A 28 10.09 3.62 10.77
C PHE A 28 11.15 2.85 11.58
N GLN A 29 12.44 3.12 11.35
CA GLN A 29 13.57 2.43 11.99
C GLN A 29 13.93 2.99 13.37
N ASN A 30 14.04 4.32 13.47
CA ASN A 30 14.54 5.02 14.66
C ASN A 30 13.41 5.54 15.57
N GLY A 31 12.16 5.48 15.10
CA GLY A 31 11.03 6.03 15.83
C GLY A 31 11.17 7.54 16.05
N PHE A 32 11.01 7.97 17.30
CA PHE A 32 10.76 9.36 17.72
C PHE A 32 11.91 10.36 17.49
N SER A 33 13.08 9.95 16.97
CA SER A 33 14.31 10.77 16.93
C SER A 33 14.61 11.50 15.60
N ALA A 34 13.84 11.27 14.52
CA ALA A 34 14.12 11.89 13.22
C ALA A 34 13.44 13.27 13.03
N PRO A 35 14.09 14.25 12.35
CA PRO A 35 13.49 15.54 12.02
C PRO A 35 12.26 15.39 11.11
N ARG A 36 11.11 15.95 11.49
CA ARG A 36 9.85 15.79 10.75
C ARG A 36 9.78 16.68 9.49
N PRO A 37 9.25 16.17 8.36
CA PRO A 37 8.99 16.98 7.18
C PRO A 37 7.70 17.80 7.33
N ALA A 38 7.68 19.00 6.75
CA ALA A 38 6.64 20.01 6.97
C ALA A 38 5.20 19.58 6.63
N TYR A 39 5.01 18.56 5.79
CA TYR A 39 3.70 18.04 5.39
C TYR A 39 3.02 17.15 6.44
N ALA A 40 3.70 16.75 7.52
CA ALA A 40 3.20 15.82 8.54
C ALA A 40 2.43 16.51 9.70
N SER A 41 1.93 17.73 9.47
CA SER A 41 1.51 18.70 10.50
C SER A 41 0.30 18.29 11.35
N GLN A 42 -0.37 17.16 11.05
CA GLN A 42 -1.57 16.71 11.76
C GLN A 42 -1.42 15.36 12.48
N VAL A 43 -0.25 14.70 12.41
CA VAL A 43 -0.04 13.42 13.11
C VAL A 43 0.37 13.71 14.54
N THR A 44 -0.56 13.47 15.47
CA THR A 44 -0.41 13.59 16.93
C THR A 44 0.99 13.13 17.38
N ALA A 45 1.63 13.95 18.21
CA ALA A 45 3.06 14.00 18.52
C ALA A 45 3.77 12.71 18.98
N ASN A 46 3.13 11.54 19.03
CA ASN A 46 3.62 10.37 19.77
C ASN A 46 3.65 9.02 19.01
N GLN A 47 3.72 8.96 17.68
CA GLN A 47 3.60 7.66 16.98
C GLN A 47 4.73 7.42 15.97
N ALA A 48 5.54 6.39 16.26
CA ALA A 48 6.34 5.70 15.25
C ALA A 48 5.42 5.26 14.09
N ILE A 49 5.86 5.46 12.86
CA ILE A 49 5.07 5.04 11.69
C ILE A 49 5.28 3.54 11.46
N ARG A 50 4.24 2.85 10.96
CA ARG A 50 4.32 1.42 10.62
C ARG A 50 3.97 1.21 9.16
N LYS A 51 4.52 0.15 8.55
CA LYS A 51 4.06 -0.31 7.24
C LYS A 51 2.69 -0.96 7.41
N ILE A 52 1.68 -0.38 6.76
CA ILE A 52 0.29 -0.85 6.80
C ILE A 52 -0.16 -1.43 5.48
N VAL A 53 0.70 -1.47 4.47
CA VAL A 53 0.38 -2.02 3.15
C VAL A 53 1.40 -3.10 2.85
N HIS A 54 0.94 -4.32 2.69
CA HIS A 54 1.77 -5.48 2.42
C HIS A 54 1.26 -6.14 1.15
N VAL A 55 2.11 -6.26 0.14
CA VAL A 55 1.77 -7.03 -1.04
C VAL A 55 1.94 -8.50 -0.73
N LEU A 56 0.90 -9.28 -0.95
CA LEU A 56 0.89 -10.72 -0.70
C LEU A 56 1.36 -11.48 -1.94
N ASP A 57 0.86 -11.06 -3.11
CA ASP A 57 1.15 -11.65 -4.41
C ASP A 57 0.94 -10.62 -5.53
N ASP A 58 1.04 -11.06 -6.79
CA ASP A 58 0.91 -10.21 -7.98
C ASP A 58 -0.47 -9.52 -8.12
N ASN A 59 -1.49 -9.92 -7.35
CA ASN A 59 -2.87 -9.44 -7.49
C ASN A 59 -3.47 -8.97 -6.15
N VAL A 60 -2.88 -9.30 -5.00
CA VAL A 60 -3.48 -9.09 -3.68
C VAL A 60 -2.57 -8.24 -2.79
N VAL A 61 -3.20 -7.26 -2.14
CA VAL A 61 -2.58 -6.44 -1.09
C VAL A 61 -3.36 -6.57 0.22
N VAL A 62 -2.64 -6.63 1.33
CA VAL A 62 -3.17 -6.66 2.70
C VAL A 62 -2.99 -5.29 3.33
N PHE A 63 -4.08 -4.73 3.82
CA PHE A 63 -4.13 -3.48 4.53
C PHE A 63 -4.20 -3.71 6.05
N ASP A 64 -3.23 -3.14 6.73
CA ASP A 64 -3.05 -3.14 8.17
C ASP A 64 -3.06 -4.54 8.80
N PRO A 65 -2.18 -5.46 8.34
CA PRO A 65 -2.05 -6.77 8.98
C PRO A 65 -1.53 -6.61 10.42
N PRO A 66 -1.83 -7.59 11.29
CA PRO A 66 -1.18 -7.63 12.59
C PRO A 66 0.34 -7.75 12.42
N PRO A 67 1.15 -7.12 13.30
CA PRO A 67 2.54 -7.53 13.45
C PRO A 67 2.52 -9.02 13.78
N SER A 68 3.30 -9.83 13.05
CA SER A 68 3.64 -11.26 13.26
C SER A 68 2.68 -12.14 14.08
N ASN A 69 2.41 -13.37 13.63
CA ASN A 69 1.49 -14.33 14.27
C ASN A 69 1.70 -14.61 15.78
N ASP A 70 2.83 -14.21 16.38
CA ASP A 70 3.07 -14.26 17.82
C ASP A 70 2.53 -13.03 18.59
N ASP A 71 2.41 -11.86 17.95
CA ASP A 71 2.01 -10.60 18.59
C ASP A 71 0.49 -10.38 18.62
N GLY A 72 -0.28 -11.01 17.73
CA GLY A 72 -1.73 -10.88 17.69
C GLY A 72 -2.42 -11.42 18.96
N ASN A 73 -2.03 -12.62 19.40
CA ASN A 73 -2.48 -13.20 20.66
C ASN A 73 -1.88 -12.47 21.87
N VAL A 74 -0.64 -12.01 21.78
CA VAL A 74 0.03 -11.26 22.85
C VAL A 74 -0.60 -9.88 23.06
N ALA A 75 -0.96 -9.16 22.01
CA ALA A 75 -1.67 -7.87 22.11
C ALA A 75 -3.06 -8.05 22.71
N MET A 76 -3.79 -9.09 22.31
CA MET A 76 -5.11 -9.41 22.86
C MET A 76 -5.04 -9.89 24.32
N ASN A 77 -4.01 -10.67 24.69
CA ASN A 77 -3.76 -11.10 26.06
C ASN A 77 -3.29 -9.95 26.96
N ARG A 78 -2.46 -9.03 26.45
CA ARG A 78 -2.09 -7.78 27.14
C ARG A 78 -3.32 -6.90 27.36
N TYR A 79 -4.19 -6.77 26.37
CA TYR A 79 -5.48 -6.08 26.48
C TYR A 79 -6.35 -6.69 27.59
N ARG A 80 -6.49 -8.02 27.60
CA ARG A 80 -7.32 -8.72 28.59
C ARG A 80 -6.74 -8.58 30.00
N ARG A 81 -5.41 -8.59 30.17
CA ARG A 81 -4.74 -8.39 31.47
C ARG A 81 -4.84 -6.93 31.94
N ALA A 82 -4.60 -5.96 31.05
CA ALA A 82 -4.71 -4.53 31.32
C ALA A 82 -6.10 -4.08 31.80
N LEU A 83 -7.17 -4.67 31.23
CA LEU A 83 -8.55 -4.43 31.67
C LEU A 83 -8.85 -5.02 33.06
N MET A 84 -8.16 -6.10 33.45
CA MET A 84 -8.33 -6.73 34.76
C MET A 84 -7.58 -5.96 35.85
N ASP A 85 -6.45 -5.34 35.51
CA ASP A 85 -5.56 -4.65 36.46
C ASP A 85 -5.99 -3.20 36.79
N ASN A 86 -7.12 -2.70 36.25
CA ASN A 86 -7.65 -1.34 36.46
C ASN A 86 -6.61 -0.22 36.29
N THR A 87 -5.59 -0.46 35.46
CA THR A 87 -4.56 0.52 35.12
C THR A 87 -5.06 1.41 33.99
N ASN A 88 -4.81 2.72 34.06
CA ASN A 88 -5.04 3.66 32.96
C ASN A 88 -4.11 3.34 31.78
N VAL A 89 -4.47 2.34 30.97
CA VAL A 89 -3.73 1.98 29.76
C VAL A 89 -4.19 2.90 28.63
N PRO A 90 -3.27 3.58 27.92
CA PRO A 90 -3.64 4.51 26.85
C PRO A 90 -4.49 3.81 25.79
N VAL A 91 -5.58 4.45 25.39
CA VAL A 91 -6.58 3.96 24.42
C VAL A 91 -5.94 3.54 23.08
N GLN A 92 -4.72 4.01 22.76
CA GLN A 92 -3.92 3.54 21.63
C GLN A 92 -3.57 2.04 21.66
N ALA A 93 -3.53 1.38 22.83
CA ALA A 93 -3.27 -0.07 22.94
C ALA A 93 -4.43 -0.95 22.41
N TYR A 94 -5.55 -0.33 22.02
CA TYR A 94 -6.81 -0.98 21.65
C TYR A 94 -7.08 -0.99 20.14
N ARG A 95 -6.12 -0.51 19.33
CA ARG A 95 -6.34 -0.37 17.88
C ARG A 95 -6.39 -1.75 17.22
N ARG A 96 -7.61 -2.23 16.95
CA ARG A 96 -7.86 -3.44 16.17
C ARG A 96 -7.23 -3.27 14.79
N TYR A 97 -6.32 -4.17 14.43
CA TYR A 97 -5.81 -4.31 13.08
C TYR A 97 -6.98 -4.62 12.15
N LYS A 98 -7.00 -3.98 10.98
CA LYS A 98 -8.07 -4.21 10.00
C LYS A 98 -7.86 -5.51 9.23
N ASP A 99 -6.60 -5.87 8.94
CA ASP A 99 -6.21 -7.07 8.17
C ASP A 99 -7.10 -7.32 6.94
N VAL A 100 -7.31 -6.27 6.13
CA VAL A 100 -8.22 -6.31 4.99
C VAL A 100 -7.46 -6.62 3.71
N LYS A 101 -7.90 -7.64 2.98
CA LYS A 101 -7.34 -8.00 1.68
C LYS A 101 -8.12 -7.32 0.56
N TYR A 102 -7.39 -6.76 -0.39
CA TYR A 102 -7.93 -6.20 -1.64
C TYR A 102 -7.28 -6.91 -2.82
N ALA A 103 -8.11 -7.34 -3.78
CA ALA A 103 -7.66 -7.95 -5.02
C ALA A 103 -7.80 -6.96 -6.18
N PHE A 104 -6.82 -6.97 -7.06
CA PHE A 104 -6.69 -6.11 -8.24
C PHE A 104 -6.21 -6.95 -9.43
N ASP A 105 -6.28 -6.40 -10.63
CA ASP A 105 -5.75 -7.08 -11.82
C ASP A 105 -4.23 -7.26 -11.73
N ARG A 106 -3.57 -6.33 -11.04
CA ARG A 106 -2.13 -6.37 -10.76
C ARG A 106 -1.74 -5.47 -9.61
N VAL A 107 -0.79 -5.92 -8.80
CA VAL A 107 -0.15 -5.19 -7.70
C VAL A 107 1.36 -5.19 -7.94
N PHE A 108 1.95 -3.99 -7.91
CA PHE A 108 3.38 -3.78 -8.03
C PHE A 108 3.98 -3.50 -6.66
N ASN A 109 5.05 -4.23 -6.34
CA ASN A 109 5.83 -4.07 -5.12
C ASN A 109 6.69 -2.80 -5.16
N GLU A 110 7.33 -2.51 -4.03
CA GLU A 110 8.23 -1.38 -3.86
C GLU A 110 9.46 -1.45 -4.78
N ASP A 111 9.86 -2.67 -5.15
CA ASP A 111 10.99 -2.93 -6.06
C ASP A 111 10.63 -2.78 -7.54
N ALA A 112 9.34 -2.57 -7.87
CA ALA A 112 8.89 -2.48 -9.25
C ALA A 112 9.40 -1.19 -9.92
N THR A 113 10.09 -1.37 -11.05
CA THR A 113 10.63 -0.26 -11.83
C THR A 113 9.54 0.41 -12.68
N GLN A 114 9.86 1.59 -13.20
CA GLN A 114 8.99 2.28 -14.17
C GLN A 114 8.73 1.43 -15.41
N MET A 115 9.76 0.71 -15.87
CA MET A 115 9.66 -0.15 -17.04
C MET A 115 8.71 -1.32 -16.76
N ASP A 116 8.82 -1.96 -15.60
CA ASP A 116 7.92 -3.05 -15.22
C ASP A 116 6.46 -2.62 -15.20
N VAL A 117 6.20 -1.41 -14.67
CA VAL A 117 4.85 -0.84 -14.64
C VAL A 117 4.34 -0.58 -16.06
N TYR A 118 5.15 0.04 -16.92
CA TYR A 118 4.81 0.31 -18.32
C TYR A 118 4.51 -0.99 -19.10
N GLU A 119 5.41 -1.97 -19.02
CA GLU A 119 5.29 -3.22 -19.77
C GLU A 119 4.06 -4.02 -19.40
N ARG A 120 3.63 -3.94 -18.13
CA ARG A 120 2.51 -4.73 -17.60
C ARG A 120 1.19 -3.95 -17.54
N THR A 121 1.15 -2.68 -17.97
CA THR A 121 -0.08 -1.87 -17.96
C THR A 121 -0.39 -1.27 -19.34
N THR A 122 0.48 -0.38 -19.83
CA THR A 122 0.19 0.46 -21.00
C THR A 122 0.70 -0.14 -22.29
N ARG A 123 1.70 -1.03 -22.25
CA ARG A 123 2.26 -1.68 -23.44
C ARG A 123 1.20 -2.36 -24.31
N ASP A 124 0.29 -3.12 -23.70
CA ASP A 124 -0.78 -3.82 -24.44
C ASP A 124 -1.78 -2.83 -25.07
N LEU A 125 -1.96 -1.65 -24.46
CA LEU A 125 -2.87 -0.62 -24.96
C LEU A 125 -2.36 -0.01 -26.28
N ILE A 126 -1.04 -0.01 -26.50
CA ILE A 126 -0.43 0.58 -27.71
C ILE A 126 -0.90 -0.17 -28.96
N ALA A 127 -0.98 -1.51 -28.91
CA ALA A 127 -1.49 -2.30 -30.02
C ALA A 127 -2.95 -1.94 -30.35
N GLY A 128 -3.79 -1.73 -29.33
CA GLY A 128 -5.15 -1.24 -29.49
C GLY A 128 -5.21 0.15 -30.14
N ILE A 129 -4.36 1.07 -29.69
CA ILE A 129 -4.27 2.42 -30.27
C ILE A 129 -3.90 2.38 -31.76
N LEU A 130 -2.93 1.53 -32.14
CA LEU A 130 -2.52 1.39 -33.54
C LEU A 130 -3.63 0.81 -34.44
N ASN A 131 -4.52 0.01 -33.86
CA ASN A 131 -5.70 -0.54 -34.54
C ASN A 131 -6.90 0.42 -34.55
N GLY A 132 -6.75 1.66 -34.06
CA GLY A 132 -7.79 2.68 -34.09
C GLY A 132 -8.68 2.73 -32.85
N TYR A 133 -8.32 2.07 -31.75
CA TYR A 133 -9.05 2.16 -30.48
C TYR A 133 -8.53 3.30 -29.60
N ASN A 134 -9.43 3.95 -28.85
CA ASN A 134 -9.03 4.93 -27.84
C ASN A 134 -8.65 4.20 -26.55
N ALA A 135 -7.52 4.59 -25.96
CA ALA A 135 -7.09 4.09 -24.66
C ALA A 135 -6.85 5.27 -23.70
N THR A 136 -7.26 5.10 -22.44
CA THR A 136 -7.09 6.13 -21.40
C THR A 136 -6.47 5.49 -20.17
N VAL A 137 -5.44 6.14 -19.63
CA VAL A 137 -4.72 5.67 -18.44
C VAL A 137 -4.79 6.75 -17.38
N PHE A 138 -5.24 6.39 -16.19
CA PHE A 138 -5.32 7.29 -15.05
C PHE A 138 -4.36 6.84 -13.96
N ALA A 139 -3.54 7.76 -13.43
CA ALA A 139 -2.87 7.55 -12.17
C ALA A 139 -3.69 8.21 -11.06
N TYR A 140 -4.18 7.40 -10.11
CA TYR A 140 -5.02 7.86 -9.01
C TYR A 140 -4.33 7.66 -7.65
N GLY A 141 -4.63 8.53 -6.69
CA GLY A 141 -4.13 8.44 -5.32
C GLY A 141 -3.84 9.79 -4.67
N ALA A 142 -3.48 9.79 -3.38
CA ALA A 142 -3.21 11.00 -2.61
C ALA A 142 -1.93 11.75 -3.06
N THR A 143 -1.76 13.01 -2.63
CA THR A 143 -0.51 13.75 -2.87
C THR A 143 0.67 13.01 -2.24
N GLY A 144 1.79 12.88 -2.96
CA GLY A 144 2.97 12.13 -2.49
C GLY A 144 2.91 10.61 -2.64
N CYS A 145 1.87 10.02 -3.26
CA CYS A 145 1.78 8.58 -3.49
C CYS A 145 2.51 8.08 -4.76
N GLY A 146 3.19 8.96 -5.50
CA GLY A 146 3.99 8.56 -6.67
C GLY A 146 3.28 8.63 -8.03
N LYS A 147 2.14 9.35 -8.16
CA LYS A 147 1.45 9.54 -9.45
C LYS A 147 2.35 10.11 -10.54
N THR A 148 2.92 11.31 -10.31
CA THR A 148 3.81 11.97 -11.27
C THR A 148 5.06 11.16 -11.55
N HIS A 149 5.61 10.50 -10.52
CA HIS A 149 6.74 9.58 -10.68
C HIS A 149 6.39 8.40 -11.56
N THR A 150 5.15 7.89 -11.54
CA THR A 150 4.72 6.74 -12.34
C THR A 150 4.42 7.12 -13.79
N ILE A 151 3.95 8.34 -14.04
CA ILE A 151 3.61 8.83 -15.39
C ILE A 151 4.84 9.32 -16.17
N ARG A 152 5.87 9.85 -15.49
CA ARG A 152 7.07 10.41 -16.12
C ARG A 152 8.12 9.35 -16.38
#